data_AF-A0A7I7R0Q7-F1
#
_entry.id   AF-A0A7I7R0Q7-F1
#
_cell.length_a   1.000
_cell.length_b   1.000
_cell.length_c   1.000
_cell.angle_alpha   90.00
_cell.angle_beta   90.00
_cell.angle_gamma   90.00
#
_symmetry.space_group_name_H-M   'P 1'
#
loop_
_entity.id
_entity.type
_entity.pdbx_description
1 polymer ?
#
loop_
_entity_poly.entity_id
_entity_poly.type
_entity_poly.pdbx_seq_one_letter_code
_entity_poly.pdbx_strand_id
1 'polypeptide(L)'
;MIYLGLALTHPGTGFVADTLTVIAMVFIGFLLNAVVEEFFYRRWLQTRWERVLGGVWPGIIVSSLTWASWHIAIQGTVDWVVDVANVVANQGVTGLFLGLLWQRHRAMSPLLLVHGLMNANPLALF
;
A
#
# COMPACT_ATOMS: atom_id res chain seq x y z
N MET A 1 -20.34 -4.49 15.75
CA MET A 1 -20.16 -5.71 16.58
C MET A 1 -20.46 -6.97 15.74
N ILE A 2 -19.84 -7.14 14.56
CA ILE A 2 -20.07 -8.33 13.69
C ILE A 2 -18.75 -8.92 13.12
N TYR A 3 -17.61 -8.23 13.20
CA TYR A 3 -16.35 -8.77 12.66
C TYR A 3 -15.61 -9.76 13.57
N LEU A 4 -16.02 -9.94 14.84
CA LEU A 4 -15.32 -10.84 15.77
C LEU A 4 -15.68 -12.34 15.56
N GLY A 5 -16.76 -12.64 14.83
CA GLY A 5 -17.28 -14.00 14.68
C GLY A 5 -16.61 -14.84 13.58
N LEU A 6 -15.99 -14.23 12.57
CA LEU A 6 -15.36 -14.97 11.47
C LEU A 6 -13.95 -15.49 11.79
N ALA A 7 -13.28 -14.93 12.80
CA ALA A 7 -11.92 -15.36 13.18
C ALA A 7 -11.89 -16.74 13.88
N LEU A 8 -13.04 -17.30 14.28
CA LEU A 8 -13.11 -18.50 15.12
C LEU A 8 -13.48 -19.79 14.37
N THR A 9 -13.64 -19.77 13.04
CA THR A 9 -14.10 -20.96 12.28
C THR A 9 -13.30 -21.25 11.02
N HIS A 10 -11.98 -21.09 11.05
CA HIS A 10 -11.13 -21.75 10.07
C HIS A 10 -10.75 -23.15 10.59
N PRO A 11 -11.24 -24.25 9.98
CA PRO A 11 -10.83 -25.60 10.33
C PRO A 11 -9.31 -25.73 10.13
N GLY A 12 -8.65 -26.48 11.02
CA GLY A 12 -7.20 -26.55 11.20
C GLY A 12 -6.41 -27.16 10.04
N THR A 13 -6.46 -26.53 8.87
CA THR A 13 -5.58 -26.75 7.72
C THR A 13 -4.69 -25.51 7.45
N GLY A 14 -4.48 -24.68 8.48
CA GLY A 14 -3.64 -23.50 8.38
C GLY A 14 -2.17 -23.89 8.21
N PHE A 15 -1.50 -23.27 7.24
CA PHE A 15 -0.04 -23.31 7.14
C PHE A 15 0.54 -22.67 8.41
N VAL A 16 1.12 -23.48 9.30
CA VAL A 16 1.88 -22.97 10.44
C VAL A 16 3.25 -22.58 9.92
N ALA A 17 3.37 -21.32 9.50
CA ALA A 17 4.66 -20.73 9.15
C ALA A 17 5.56 -20.77 10.39
N ASP A 18 6.74 -21.36 10.27
CA ASP A 18 7.75 -21.25 11.31
C ASP A 18 8.25 -19.80 11.41
N THR A 19 8.89 -19.45 12.53
CA THR A 19 9.35 -18.10 12.80
C THR A 19 10.26 -17.53 11.70
N LEU A 20 11.12 -18.35 11.08
CA LEU A 20 12.00 -17.89 10.02
C LEU A 20 11.19 -17.53 8.77
N THR A 21 10.19 -18.34 8.42
CA THR A 21 9.29 -18.07 7.31
C THR A 21 8.53 -16.75 7.52
N VAL A 22 7.99 -16.50 8.71
CA VAL A 22 7.29 -15.24 9.03
C VAL A 22 8.23 -14.03 8.91
N ILE A 23 9.44 -14.12 9.49
CA ILE A 23 10.44 -13.06 9.40
C ILE A 23 10.80 -12.77 7.94
N ALA A 24 11.01 -13.82 7.13
CA ALA A 24 11.33 -13.68 5.72
C ALA A 24 10.18 -13.01 4.94
N MET A 25 8.93 -13.42 5.18
CA MET A 25 7.76 -12.83 4.53
C MET A 25 7.59 -11.35 4.89
N VAL A 26 7.73 -10.99 6.17
CA VAL A 26 7.65 -9.59 6.62
C VAL A 26 8.78 -8.76 5.99
N PHE A 27 10.00 -9.29 5.96
CA PHE A 27 11.15 -8.59 5.40
C PHE A 27 11.01 -8.38 3.88
N ILE A 28 10.64 -9.43 3.13
CA ILE A 28 10.43 -9.36 1.68
C ILE A 28 9.26 -8.43 1.37
N GLY A 29 8.14 -8.55 2.10
CA GLY A 29 6.98 -7.68 1.98
C GLY A 29 7.33 -6.22 2.24
N PHE A 30 8.13 -5.93 3.26
CA PHE A 30 8.63 -4.58 3.52
C PHE A 30 9.50 -4.04 2.37
N LEU A 31 10.41 -4.86 1.84
CA LEU A 31 11.26 -4.45 0.72
C LEU A 31 10.44 -4.14 -0.54
N LEU A 32 9.50 -5.02 -0.90
CA LEU A 32 8.68 -4.83 -2.09
C LEU A 32 7.68 -3.70 -1.89
N ASN A 33 6.85 -3.77 -0.85
CA ASN A 33 5.70 -2.90 -0.69
C ASN A 33 6.09 -1.52 -0.13
N ALA A 34 7.08 -1.43 0.76
CA ALA A 34 7.48 -0.13 1.30
C ALA A 34 8.68 0.46 0.54
N VAL A 35 9.76 -0.29 0.35
CA VAL A 35 10.99 0.28 -0.22
C VAL A 35 10.86 0.54 -1.72
N VAL A 36 10.49 -0.48 -2.50
CA VAL A 36 10.41 -0.37 -3.95
C VAL A 36 9.28 0.56 -4.37
N GLU A 37 8.08 0.38 -3.80
CA GLU A 37 6.94 1.23 -4.16
C GLU A 37 7.17 2.70 -3.80
N GLU A 38 7.62 3.03 -2.58
CA GLU A 38 7.81 4.44 -2.20
C GLU A 38 8.95 5.09 -2.99
N PHE A 39 9.99 4.32 -3.33
CA PHE A 39 11.06 4.82 -4.19
C PHE A 39 10.52 5.15 -5.58
N PHE A 40 9.76 4.23 -6.18
CA PHE A 40 9.22 4.41 -7.52
C PHE A 40 8.15 5.50 -7.56
N TYR A 41 7.11 5.40 -6.73
CA TYR A 41 5.93 6.26 -6.81
C TYR A 41 6.15 7.64 -6.21
N ARG A 42 6.85 7.79 -5.07
CA ARG A 42 7.05 9.11 -4.44
C ARG A 42 8.34 9.77 -4.89
N ARG A 43 9.46 9.08 -4.71
CA ARG A 43 10.76 9.70 -4.99
C ARG A 43 10.94 9.95 -6.49
N TRP A 44 10.63 8.96 -7.33
CA TRP A 44 10.87 9.06 -8.77
C TRP A 44 9.67 9.61 -9.56
N LEU A 45 8.50 8.97 -9.49
CA LEU A 45 7.35 9.28 -10.34
C LEU A 45 6.70 10.61 -9.96
N GLN A 46 6.35 10.80 -8.69
CA GLN A 46 5.72 12.03 -8.22
C GLN A 46 6.60 13.25 -8.52
N THR A 47 7.89 13.22 -8.17
CA THR A 47 8.77 14.38 -8.44
C THR A 47 8.93 14.71 -9.93
N ARG A 48 8.73 13.73 -10.83
CA ARG A 48 8.72 13.96 -12.28
C ARG A 48 7.39 14.55 -12.72
N TRP A 49 6.26 14.03 -12.25
CA TRP A 49 4.95 14.61 -12.57
C TRP A 49 4.78 16.01 -11.99
N GLU A 50 5.34 16.30 -10.81
CA GLU A 50 5.39 17.66 -10.26
C GLU A 50 6.06 18.64 -11.23
N ARG A 51 7.12 18.20 -11.91
CA ARG A 51 7.83 18.99 -12.92
C ARG A 51 7.08 19.06 -14.25
N VAL A 52 6.55 17.95 -14.75
CA VAL A 52 5.89 17.87 -16.06
C VAL A 52 4.53 18.56 -16.05
N LEU A 53 3.76 18.43 -14.98
CA LEU A 53 2.43 19.01 -14.84
C LEU A 53 2.45 20.42 -14.20
N GLY A 54 3.64 20.92 -13.83
CA GLY A 54 3.82 22.28 -13.34
C GLY A 54 3.29 22.55 -11.92
N GLY A 55 3.09 21.51 -11.09
CA GLY A 55 2.57 21.70 -9.75
C GLY A 55 2.61 20.46 -8.86
N VAL A 56 2.67 20.72 -7.54
CA VAL A 56 2.73 19.68 -6.51
C VAL A 56 1.48 18.79 -6.53
N TRP A 57 0.30 19.41 -6.55
CA TRP A 57 -0.98 18.69 -6.46
C TRP A 57 -1.24 17.74 -7.63
N PRO A 58 -1.10 18.15 -8.91
CA PRO A 58 -1.22 17.22 -10.03
C PRO A 58 -0.22 16.06 -9.93
N GLY A 59 1.02 16.33 -9.51
CA GLY A 59 2.05 15.30 -9.32
C GLY A 59 1.67 14.25 -8.27
N ILE A 60 1.17 14.70 -7.12
CA ILE A 60 0.64 13.83 -6.07
C ILE A 60 -0.53 13.02 -6.61
N ILE A 61 -1.59 13.66 -7.10
CA ILE A 61 -2.83 12.99 -7.52
C ILE A 61 -2.55 11.90 -8.56
N VAL A 62 -1.79 12.21 -9.62
CA VAL A 62 -1.49 11.25 -10.69
C VAL A 62 -0.68 10.07 -10.15
N SER A 63 0.32 10.32 -9.32
CA SER A 63 1.16 9.24 -8.76
C SER A 63 0.38 8.37 -7.78
N SER A 64 -0.50 8.97 -6.97
CA SER A 64 -1.38 8.24 -6.04
C SER A 64 -2.38 7.38 -6.78
N LEU A 65 -3.04 7.90 -7.82
CA LEU A 65 -3.98 7.12 -8.64
C LEU A 65 -3.28 6.01 -9.44
N THR A 66 -2.07 6.26 -9.93
CA THR A 66 -1.28 5.23 -10.64
C THR A 66 -0.95 4.07 -9.69
N TRP A 67 -0.43 4.37 -8.51
CA TRP A 67 -0.18 3.38 -7.46
C TRP A 67 -1.45 2.64 -7.05
N ALA A 68 -2.55 3.37 -6.84
CA ALA A 68 -3.83 2.80 -6.47
C ALA A 68 -4.34 1.83 -7.56
N SER A 69 -4.28 2.20 -8.83
CA SER A 69 -4.78 1.39 -9.95
C SER A 69 -4.13 0.00 -10.05
N TRP A 70 -2.85 -0.12 -9.68
CA TRP A 70 -2.16 -1.40 -9.63
C TRP A 70 -2.86 -2.41 -8.71
N HIS A 71 -3.53 -1.93 -7.66
CA HIS A 71 -4.21 -2.79 -6.69
C HIS A 71 -5.45 -3.48 -7.25
N ILE A 72 -6.03 -3.00 -8.36
CA ILE A 72 -7.07 -3.76 -9.08
C ILE A 72 -6.52 -5.10 -9.54
N ALA A 73 -5.28 -5.13 -10.05
CA ALA A 73 -4.68 -6.35 -10.60
C ALA A 73 -4.30 -7.38 -9.52
N ILE A 74 -3.91 -6.93 -8.33
CA ILE A 74 -3.39 -7.80 -7.27
C ILE A 74 -4.36 -8.07 -6.11
N GLN A 75 -5.40 -7.24 -5.95
CA GLN A 75 -6.38 -7.31 -4.85
C GLN A 75 -7.84 -7.21 -5.33
N GLY A 76 -8.09 -7.16 -6.64
CA GLY A 76 -9.43 -7.04 -7.20
C GLY A 76 -10.29 -8.29 -7.03
N THR A 77 -11.59 -8.10 -7.17
CA THR A 77 -12.66 -9.10 -6.97
C THR A 77 -13.40 -9.44 -8.26
N VAL A 78 -12.92 -8.96 -9.42
CA VAL A 78 -13.52 -9.08 -10.78
C VAL A 78 -14.77 -8.21 -10.97
N ASP A 79 -15.42 -7.78 -9.90
CA ASP A 79 -16.42 -6.71 -9.95
C ASP A 79 -15.72 -5.35 -10.11
N TRP A 80 -15.69 -4.89 -11.36
CA TRP A 80 -15.05 -3.63 -11.72
C TRP A 80 -15.59 -2.42 -10.97
N VAL A 81 -16.88 -2.40 -10.62
CA VAL A 81 -17.46 -1.25 -9.91
C VAL A 81 -16.94 -1.21 -8.49
N VAL A 82 -16.94 -2.36 -7.81
CA VAL A 82 -16.43 -2.49 -6.44
C VAL A 82 -14.92 -2.24 -6.40
N ASP A 83 -14.17 -2.81 -7.35
CA ASP A 83 -12.71 -2.71 -7.39
C ASP A 83 -12.24 -1.27 -7.63
N VAL A 84 -12.86 -0.55 -8.58
CA VAL A 84 -12.56 0.87 -8.83
C VAL A 84 -12.94 1.72 -7.63
N ALA A 85 -14.12 1.50 -7.03
CA ALA A 85 -14.54 2.24 -5.86
C ALA A 85 -13.58 2.04 -4.68
N ASN A 86 -13.18 0.80 -4.40
CA ASN A 86 -12.22 0.47 -3.36
C ASN A 86 -10.86 1.10 -3.63
N VAL A 87 -10.36 1.01 -4.86
CA VAL A 87 -9.06 1.57 -5.23
C VAL A 87 -9.04 3.08 -5.08
N VAL A 88 -10.09 3.80 -5.46
CA VAL A 88 -10.14 5.26 -5.28
C VAL A 88 -10.27 5.63 -3.80
N ALA A 89 -11.19 4.99 -3.08
CA ALA A 89 -11.53 5.37 -1.70
C ALA A 89 -10.49 4.94 -0.67
N ASN A 90 -9.80 3.80 -0.89
CA ASN A 90 -8.82 3.25 0.03
C ASN A 90 -7.40 3.57 -0.44
N GLN A 91 -6.97 2.94 -1.56
CA GLN A 91 -5.59 3.08 -2.04
C GLN A 91 -5.32 4.49 -2.58
N GLY A 92 -6.28 5.15 -3.22
CA GLY A 92 -6.14 6.53 -3.67
C GLY A 92 -5.88 7.48 -2.50
N VAL A 93 -6.69 7.38 -1.45
CA VAL A 93 -6.57 8.21 -0.23
C VAL A 93 -5.24 7.93 0.50
N THR A 94 -4.87 6.66 0.68
CA THR A 94 -3.57 6.28 1.25
C THR A 94 -2.42 6.84 0.42
N GLY A 95 -2.51 6.73 -0.91
CA GLY A 95 -1.53 7.29 -1.83
C GLY A 95 -1.42 8.81 -1.74
N LEU A 96 -2.53 9.54 -1.55
CA LEU A 96 -2.51 11.00 -1.35
C LEU A 96 -1.81 11.36 -0.04
N PHE A 97 -2.12 10.65 1.03
CA PHE A 97 -1.49 10.84 2.34
C PHE A 97 0.04 10.62 2.27
N LEU A 98 0.49 9.53 1.66
CA LEU A 98 1.92 9.26 1.46
C LEU A 98 2.56 10.30 0.53
N GLY A 99 1.86 10.77 -0.50
CA GLY A 99 2.32 11.85 -1.37
C GLY A 99 2.52 13.18 -0.65
N LEU A 100 1.63 13.52 0.29
CA LEU A 100 1.77 14.68 1.17
C LEU A 100 2.91 14.50 2.19
N LEU A 101 3.11 13.29 2.71
CA LEU A 101 4.21 12.99 3.62
C LEU A 101 5.57 13.15 2.91
N TRP A 102 5.68 12.68 1.67
CA TRP A 102 6.84 12.95 0.81
C TRP A 102 7.02 14.45 0.56
N GLN A 103 5.96 15.18 0.20
CA GLN A 103 6.04 16.61 -0.05
C GLN A 103 6.54 17.39 1.18
N ARG A 104 6.10 16.99 2.38
CA ARG A 104 6.47 17.64 3.65
C ARG A 104 7.91 17.36 4.05
N HIS A 105 8.36 16.11 3.96
CA HIS A 105 9.65 15.70 4.52
C HIS A 105 10.77 15.53 3.49
N ARG A 106 10.42 15.30 2.22
CA ARG A 106 11.34 14.97 1.11
C ARG A 106 12.37 13.90 1.50
N ALA A 107 11.95 12.96 2.33
CA ALA A 107 12.77 11.89 2.90
C ALA A 107 12.00 10.58 2.84
N MET A 108 12.73 9.47 2.64
CA MET A 108 12.16 8.13 2.57
C MET A 108 11.78 7.57 3.95
N SER A 109 12.51 7.91 5.01
CA SER A 109 12.31 7.34 6.34
C SER A 109 10.86 7.39 6.87
N PRO A 110 10.12 8.52 6.80
CA PRO A 110 8.73 8.53 7.25
C PRO A 110 7.81 7.67 6.36
N LEU A 111 8.08 7.60 5.05
CA LEU A 111 7.32 6.76 4.12
C LEU A 111 7.54 5.28 4.43
N LEU A 112 8.81 4.86 4.60
CA LEU A 112 9.15 3.47 4.88
C LEU A 112 8.56 3.00 6.20
N LEU A 113 8.61 3.84 7.25
CA LEU A 113 8.02 3.51 8.53
C LEU A 113 6.50 3.34 8.43
N VAL A 114 5.82 4.34 7.88
CA VAL A 114 4.35 4.37 7.84
C VAL A 114 3.81 3.29 6.90
N HIS A 115 4.32 3.22 5.67
CA HIS A 115 3.87 2.25 4.68
C HIS A 115 4.28 0.82 5.08
N GLY A 116 5.46 0.64 5.68
CA GLY A 116 5.89 -0.64 6.24
C GLY A 116 4.96 -1.12 7.35
N LEU A 117 4.59 -0.25 8.29
CA LEU A 117 3.65 -0.58 9.37
C LEU A 117 2.24 -0.91 8.85
N MET A 118 1.77 -0.21 7.83
CA MET A 118 0.48 -0.51 7.17
C MET A 118 0.48 -1.92 6.56
N ASN A 119 1.58 -2.32 5.92
CA ASN A 119 1.72 -3.65 5.32
C ASN A 119 1.93 -4.77 6.36
N ALA A 120 2.61 -4.47 7.47
CA ALA A 120 2.89 -5.43 8.54
C ALA A 120 1.69 -5.64 9.49
N ASN A 121 0.47 -5.27 9.08
CA ASN A 121 -0.73 -5.47 9.88
C ASN A 121 -0.92 -6.98 10.18
N PRO A 122 -0.97 -7.40 11.46
CA PRO A 122 -1.16 -8.81 11.82
C PRO A 122 -2.39 -9.45 11.18
N LEU A 123 -3.47 -8.68 10.92
CA LEU A 123 -4.67 -9.18 10.24
C LEU A 123 -4.45 -9.49 8.75
N ALA A 124 -3.37 -9.00 8.14
CA ALA A 124 -2.98 -9.33 6.77
C ALA A 124 -1.94 -10.46 6.71
N LEU A 125 -1.38 -10.85 7.86
CA LEU A 125 -0.36 -11.90 7.97
C LEU A 125 -0.93 -13.26 8.41
N PHE A 126 -2.20 -13.32 8.84
CA PHE A 126 -2.88 -14.53 9.33
C PHE A 126 -4.30 -14.64 8.80
#